data_AF-A0A523L429-F1
#
_entry.id   AF-A0A523L429-F1
#
_cell.length_a   1.000
_cell.length_b   1.000
_cell.length_c   1.000
_cell.angle_alpha   90.00
_cell.angle_beta   90.00
_cell.angle_gamma   90.00
#
_symmetry.space_group_name_H-M   'P 1'
#
loop_
_entity.id
_entity.type
_entity.pdbx_description
1 polymer ?
#
loop_
_entity_poly.entity_id
_entity_poly.type
_entity_poly.pdbx_seq_one_letter_code
_entity_poly.pdbx_strand_id
1 'polypeptide(L)'
;MAGMISKRWIINYLLIILIIIFTYIGNRYQVETGFQPENRITTLKPQDINRISIQIADYTITLTRKATQWQIDTPVKWPANNIVIERILGIALSETESSIRADQIDLATLGLQFPTAILSLNDTKFLFGATNNIGQRRYVMTGSTVYLISDIHLHFFNQGLSALIDRRLLPRTMRLQNFRIGSLKLSKTNDNGWQNDGKAITPNLLDDMITKWQTLEASRIQPYQKTNIPKQR
;
A
#
# COMPACT_ATOMS: atom_id res chain seq x y z
N MET A 1 9.56 -48.41 -41.66
CA MET A 1 10.38 -48.38 -40.43
C MET A 1 9.81 -47.32 -39.52
N ALA A 2 9.14 -47.72 -38.42
CA ALA A 2 8.51 -46.80 -37.48
C ALA A 2 9.55 -46.34 -36.44
N GLY A 3 9.96 -45.08 -36.52
CA GLY A 3 10.84 -44.47 -35.52
C GLY A 3 10.05 -44.23 -34.23
N MET A 4 10.44 -44.91 -33.15
CA MET A 4 9.91 -44.66 -31.81
C MET A 4 10.25 -43.23 -31.39
N ILE A 5 9.28 -42.32 -31.53
CA ILE A 5 9.39 -40.97 -30.98
C ILE A 5 9.45 -41.11 -29.46
N SER A 6 10.59 -40.75 -28.86
CA SER A 6 10.77 -40.89 -27.43
C SER A 6 9.70 -40.06 -26.67
N LYS A 7 9.16 -40.62 -25.57
CA LYS A 7 8.05 -40.05 -24.79
C LYS A 7 8.19 -38.55 -24.47
N ARG A 8 9.43 -38.07 -24.30
CA ARG A 8 9.75 -36.66 -24.03
C ARG A 8 9.46 -35.74 -25.22
N TRP A 9 9.71 -36.20 -26.44
CA TRP A 9 9.42 -35.44 -27.66
C TRP A 9 7.93 -35.36 -27.94
N ILE A 10 7.18 -36.42 -27.61
CA ILE A 10 5.72 -36.41 -27.68
C ILE A 10 5.14 -35.34 -26.73
N ILE A 11 5.65 -35.26 -25.51
CA ILE A 11 5.22 -34.24 -24.53
C ILE A 11 5.52 -32.82 -25.05
N ASN A 12 6.71 -32.59 -25.61
CA ASN A 12 7.07 -31.28 -26.15
C ASN A 12 6.19 -30.87 -27.33
N TYR A 13 5.90 -31.80 -28.25
CA TYR A 13 4.99 -31.55 -29.36
C TYR A 13 3.56 -31.25 -28.88
N LEU A 14 3.09 -31.98 -27.88
CA LEU A 14 1.76 -31.76 -27.29
C LEU A 14 1.69 -30.40 -26.59
N LEU A 15 2.75 -29.98 -25.90
CA LEU A 15 2.86 -28.63 -25.31
C LEU A 15 2.85 -27.53 -26.38
N ILE A 16 3.58 -27.70 -27.48
CA ILE A 16 3.59 -26.73 -28.59
C ILE A 16 2.19 -26.60 -29.19
N ILE A 17 1.50 -27.73 -29.43
CA ILE A 17 0.12 -27.73 -29.93
C ILE A 17 -0.81 -27.03 -28.94
N LEU A 18 -0.66 -27.28 -27.64
CA LEU A 18 -1.46 -26.62 -26.60
C LEU A 18 -1.22 -25.09 -26.58
N ILE A 19 0.03 -24.64 -26.73
CA ILE A 19 0.36 -23.21 -26.83
C ILE A 19 -0.28 -22.59 -28.08
N ILE A 20 -0.21 -23.28 -29.23
CA ILE A 20 -0.83 -22.81 -30.47
C ILE A 20 -2.34 -22.72 -30.32
N ILE A 21 -2.97 -23.72 -29.69
CA ILE A 21 -4.42 -23.72 -29.40
C ILE A 21 -4.77 -22.56 -28.47
N PHE A 22 -4.05 -22.34 -27.38
CA PHE A 22 -4.32 -21.21 -26.48
C PHE A 22 -4.09 -19.86 -27.15
N THR A 23 -3.07 -19.74 -28.00
CA THR A 23 -2.81 -18.51 -28.77
C THR A 23 -3.92 -18.27 -29.80
N TYR A 24 -4.36 -19.32 -30.49
CA TYR A 24 -5.45 -19.24 -31.45
C TYR A 24 -6.78 -18.90 -30.78
N ILE A 25 -7.10 -19.55 -29.66
CA ILE A 25 -8.29 -19.25 -28.85
C ILE A 25 -8.20 -17.81 -28.32
N GLY A 26 -7.07 -17.39 -27.73
CA GLY A 26 -6.91 -16.04 -27.21
C GLY A 26 -6.92 -14.93 -28.26
N ASN A 27 -6.63 -15.24 -29.53
CA ASN A 27 -6.70 -14.28 -30.63
C ASN A 27 -8.09 -14.26 -31.30
N ARG A 28 -8.81 -15.39 -31.30
CA ARG A 28 -10.10 -15.56 -31.99
C ARG A 28 -11.28 -15.26 -31.08
N TYR A 29 -11.14 -15.56 -29.80
CA TYR A 29 -11.91 -14.97 -28.73
C TYR A 29 -11.03 -13.84 -28.22
N GLN A 30 -11.34 -12.59 -28.58
CA GLN A 30 -10.90 -11.47 -27.77
C GLN A 30 -11.45 -11.77 -26.38
N VAL A 31 -10.63 -12.38 -25.53
CA VAL A 31 -10.85 -12.30 -24.11
C VAL A 31 -10.69 -10.81 -23.88
N GLU A 32 -11.81 -10.11 -23.85
CA GLU A 32 -11.89 -8.82 -23.21
C GLU A 32 -11.42 -9.11 -21.78
N THR A 33 -10.11 -9.03 -21.56
CA THR A 33 -9.58 -8.74 -20.24
C THR A 33 -10.31 -7.47 -19.88
N GLY A 34 -11.31 -7.59 -19.00
CA GLY A 34 -12.32 -6.57 -18.71
C GLY A 34 -11.68 -5.30 -18.16
N PHE A 35 -11.00 -4.57 -19.03
CA PHE A 35 -10.43 -3.27 -18.81
C PHE A 35 -11.26 -2.36 -19.71
N GLN A 36 -12.52 -2.20 -19.32
CA GLN A 36 -13.45 -1.25 -19.91
C GLN A 36 -13.33 0.03 -19.05
N PRO A 37 -12.49 1.02 -19.43
CA PRO A 37 -12.31 2.24 -18.65
C PRO A 37 -13.60 3.05 -18.45
N GLU A 38 -14.66 2.75 -19.21
CA GLU A 38 -15.96 3.41 -19.13
C GLU A 38 -16.66 3.22 -17.78
N ASN A 39 -16.35 2.15 -17.04
CA ASN A 39 -16.98 1.86 -15.75
C ASN A 39 -16.20 2.36 -14.54
N ARG A 40 -15.11 3.11 -14.73
CA ARG A 40 -14.30 3.62 -13.62
C ARG A 40 -14.94 4.81 -12.93
N ILE A 41 -14.77 4.88 -11.61
CA ILE A 41 -15.26 6.02 -10.82
C ILE A 41 -14.39 7.28 -10.97
N THR A 42 -13.20 7.16 -11.59
CA THR A 42 -12.26 8.27 -11.80
C THR A 42 -11.32 7.99 -12.97
N THR A 43 -10.76 9.05 -13.55
CA THR A 43 -9.71 8.99 -14.57
C THR A 43 -8.30 9.00 -13.98
N LEU A 44 -8.17 9.11 -12.65
CA LEU A 44 -6.88 9.09 -11.97
C LEU A 44 -6.13 7.77 -12.21
N LYS A 45 -4.84 7.88 -12.49
CA LYS A 45 -3.94 6.72 -12.53
C LYS A 45 -3.14 6.68 -11.23
N PRO A 46 -3.06 5.52 -10.52
CA PRO A 46 -2.32 5.41 -9.26
C PRO A 46 -0.89 5.95 -9.32
N GLN A 47 -0.22 5.76 -10.45
CA GLN A 47 1.16 6.21 -10.68
C GLN A 47 1.34 7.73 -10.71
N ASP A 48 0.29 8.48 -11.05
CA ASP A 48 0.30 9.95 -11.16
C ASP A 48 -0.04 10.63 -9.81
N ILE A 49 -0.35 9.83 -8.79
CA ILE A 49 -0.71 10.33 -7.46
C ILE A 49 0.56 10.61 -6.66
N ASN A 50 0.66 11.84 -6.15
CA ASN A 50 1.80 12.31 -5.37
C ASN A 50 1.42 12.88 -3.99
N ARG A 51 0.14 13.15 -3.76
CA ARG A 51 -0.41 13.61 -2.48
C ARG A 51 -1.61 12.77 -2.08
N ILE A 52 -1.64 12.36 -0.82
CA ILE A 52 -2.77 11.67 -0.21
C ILE A 52 -3.17 12.43 1.05
N SER A 53 -4.46 12.65 1.24
CA SER A 53 -5.03 13.10 2.52
C SER A 53 -6.15 12.15 2.91
N ILE A 54 -6.08 11.59 4.10
CA ILE A 54 -7.11 10.70 4.66
C ILE A 54 -7.69 11.42 5.88
N GLN A 55 -8.95 11.77 5.81
CA GLN A 55 -9.69 12.39 6.90
C GLN A 55 -10.75 11.41 7.41
N ILE A 56 -10.72 11.16 8.73
CA ILE A 56 -11.66 10.28 9.43
C ILE A 56 -12.06 11.00 10.71
N ALA A 57 -13.36 11.30 10.86
CA ALA A 57 -13.85 12.16 11.93
C ALA A 57 -12.98 13.45 12.04
N ASP A 58 -12.39 13.69 13.21
CA ASP A 58 -11.57 14.88 13.50
C ASP A 58 -10.06 14.65 13.26
N TYR A 59 -9.68 13.52 12.66
CA TYR A 59 -8.30 13.13 12.46
C TYR A 59 -7.91 13.09 10.99
N THR A 60 -6.79 13.73 10.65
CA THR A 60 -6.27 13.81 9.28
C THR A 60 -4.85 13.28 9.21
N ILE A 61 -4.59 12.44 8.22
CA ILE A 61 -3.27 11.94 7.86
C ILE A 61 -2.94 12.46 6.47
N THR A 62 -1.83 13.18 6.33
CA THR A 62 -1.34 13.60 5.01
C THR A 62 -0.06 12.87 4.65
N LEU A 63 0.06 12.50 3.37
CA LEU A 63 1.22 11.82 2.82
C LEU A 63 1.66 12.45 1.51
N THR A 64 2.97 12.47 1.28
CA THR A 64 3.58 12.86 0.01
C THR A 64 4.47 11.76 -0.54
N ARG A 65 4.47 11.61 -1.86
CA ARG A 65 5.36 10.69 -2.55
C ARG A 65 6.72 11.36 -2.79
N LYS A 66 7.79 10.81 -2.22
CA LYS A 66 9.17 11.23 -2.49
C LYS A 66 9.88 10.14 -3.28
N ALA A 67 10.12 10.40 -4.56
CA ALA A 67 10.58 9.41 -5.53
C ALA A 67 9.66 8.17 -5.55
N THR A 68 10.12 7.03 -5.04
CA THR A 68 9.35 5.78 -5.00
C THR A 68 8.68 5.50 -3.66
N GLN A 69 8.94 6.31 -2.63
CA GLN A 69 8.51 6.02 -1.26
C GLN A 69 7.48 7.04 -0.77
N TRP A 70 6.42 6.55 -0.14
CA TRP A 70 5.44 7.38 0.53
C TRP A 70 5.97 7.82 1.90
N GLN A 71 5.79 9.09 2.22
CA GLN A 71 6.15 9.69 3.50
C GLN A 71 4.89 10.27 4.12
N ILE A 72 4.68 9.99 5.40
CA ILE A 72 3.67 10.65 6.21
C ILE A 72 4.25 12.01 6.61
N ASP A 73 3.48 13.08 6.37
CA ASP A 73 3.84 14.44 6.74
C ASP A 73 3.12 14.88 8.02
N THR A 74 1.87 14.44 8.21
CA THR A 74 1.09 14.69 9.44
C THR A 74 0.36 13.43 9.91
N PRO A 75 0.21 13.23 11.23
CA PRO A 75 0.70 14.08 12.33
C PRO A 75 2.17 13.82 12.70
N VAL A 76 2.81 12.80 12.13
CA VAL A 76 4.21 12.46 12.37
C VAL A 76 4.98 12.41 11.06
N LYS A 77 6.23 12.86 11.07
CA LYS A 77 7.11 12.76 9.91
C LYS A 77 7.80 11.40 9.92
N TRP A 78 7.29 10.46 9.15
CA TRP A 78 7.83 9.09 9.09
C TRP A 78 7.54 8.44 7.74
N PRO A 79 8.39 7.50 7.28
CA PRO A 79 8.04 6.60 6.19
C PRO A 79 6.65 5.96 6.32
N ALA A 80 5.90 5.92 5.23
CA ALA A 80 4.68 5.14 5.17
C ALA A 80 4.96 3.69 4.74
N ASN A 81 4.08 2.78 5.12
CA ASN A 81 4.03 1.44 4.59
C ASN A 81 3.50 1.48 3.15
N ASN A 82 4.41 1.53 2.19
CA ASN A 82 4.07 1.58 0.77
C ASN A 82 3.05 0.50 0.34
N ILE A 83 3.14 -0.74 0.87
CA ILE A 83 2.22 -1.82 0.50
C ILE A 83 0.78 -1.48 0.89
N VAL A 84 0.58 -0.88 2.07
CA VAL A 84 -0.75 -0.46 2.53
C VAL A 84 -1.23 0.75 1.73
N ILE A 85 -0.34 1.69 1.41
CA ILE A 85 -0.68 2.84 0.58
C ILE A 85 -1.13 2.42 -0.83
N GLU A 86 -0.45 1.47 -1.47
CA GLU A 86 -0.88 0.97 -2.79
C GLU A 86 -2.29 0.35 -2.75
N ARG A 87 -2.68 -0.28 -1.64
CA ARG A 87 -4.07 -0.78 -1.47
C ARG A 87 -5.09 0.36 -1.42
N ILE A 88 -4.74 1.47 -0.76
CA ILE A 88 -5.57 2.69 -0.72
C ILE A 88 -5.69 3.29 -2.12
N LEU A 89 -4.58 3.39 -2.85
CA LEU A 89 -4.57 3.91 -4.23
C LEU A 89 -5.41 3.05 -5.20
N GLY A 90 -5.66 1.78 -4.84
CA GLY A 90 -6.54 0.87 -5.57
C GLY A 90 -7.96 1.40 -5.79
N ILE A 91 -8.43 2.38 -5.00
CA ILE A 91 -9.72 3.03 -5.28
C ILE A 91 -9.76 3.74 -6.64
N ALA A 92 -8.62 4.26 -7.13
CA ALA A 92 -8.55 4.86 -8.46
C ALA A 92 -8.74 3.85 -9.60
N LEU A 93 -8.69 2.55 -9.27
CA LEU A 93 -8.97 1.44 -10.17
C LEU A 93 -10.37 0.85 -9.93
N SER A 94 -11.20 1.44 -9.06
CA SER A 94 -12.52 0.90 -8.76
C SER A 94 -13.48 1.12 -9.92
N GLU A 95 -14.18 0.04 -10.25
CA GLU A 95 -15.20 0.00 -11.29
C GLU A 95 -16.59 -0.12 -10.67
N THR A 96 -17.60 0.33 -11.41
CA THR A 96 -18.99 0.23 -11.00
C THR A 96 -19.92 0.18 -12.18
N GLU A 97 -21.00 -0.57 -12.01
CA GLU A 97 -22.11 -0.64 -12.96
C GLU A 97 -23.28 0.26 -12.52
N SER A 98 -23.14 0.96 -11.39
CA SER A 98 -24.21 1.76 -10.79
C SER A 98 -23.68 3.12 -10.31
N SER A 99 -24.22 4.16 -10.92
CA SER A 99 -23.96 5.55 -10.54
C SER A 99 -25.24 6.37 -10.61
N ILE A 100 -25.29 7.43 -9.80
CA ILE A 100 -26.37 8.41 -9.78
C ILE A 100 -25.78 9.80 -9.60
N ARG A 101 -26.35 10.80 -10.26
CA ARG A 101 -25.90 12.18 -10.04
C ARG A 101 -26.29 12.63 -8.63
N ALA A 102 -25.40 13.39 -7.99
CA ALA A 102 -25.60 13.85 -6.63
C ALA A 102 -26.82 14.79 -6.46
N ASP A 103 -27.28 15.44 -7.53
CA ASP A 103 -28.48 16.29 -7.54
C ASP A 103 -29.80 15.51 -7.68
N GLN A 104 -29.73 14.21 -7.98
CA GLN A 104 -30.89 13.33 -8.15
C GLN A 104 -31.20 12.48 -6.92
N ILE A 105 -30.42 12.62 -5.84
CA ILE A 105 -30.55 11.81 -4.64
C ILE A 105 -30.26 12.62 -3.39
N ASP A 106 -30.93 12.30 -2.29
CA ASP A 106 -30.64 12.93 -1.01
C ASP A 106 -29.34 12.36 -0.41
N LEU A 107 -28.27 13.15 -0.41
CA LEU A 107 -26.96 12.77 0.13
C LEU A 107 -27.01 12.43 1.63
N ALA A 108 -27.98 12.94 2.39
CA ALA A 108 -28.16 12.57 3.79
C ALA A 108 -28.53 11.09 3.92
N THR A 109 -29.45 10.60 3.08
CA THR A 109 -29.90 9.19 3.10
C THR A 109 -28.78 8.20 2.76
N LEU A 110 -27.78 8.64 2.01
CA LEU A 110 -26.63 7.83 1.62
C LEU A 110 -25.44 7.98 2.59
N GLY A 111 -25.58 8.78 3.66
CA GLY A 111 -24.49 9.08 4.58
C GLY A 111 -23.36 9.91 3.94
N LEU A 112 -23.64 10.63 2.84
CA LEU A 112 -22.68 11.45 2.10
C LEU A 112 -22.71 12.93 2.50
N GLN A 113 -23.76 13.38 3.19
CA GLN A 113 -23.78 14.71 3.81
C GLN A 113 -22.72 14.81 4.94
N PHE A 114 -22.58 13.75 5.73
CA PHE A 114 -21.55 13.59 6.76
C PHE A 114 -20.78 12.30 6.49
N PRO A 115 -19.81 12.33 5.55
CA PRO A 115 -19.12 11.12 5.12
C PRO A 115 -18.33 10.49 6.27
N THR A 116 -18.30 9.17 6.31
CA THR A 116 -17.55 8.39 7.31
C THR A 116 -16.03 8.60 7.18
N ALA A 117 -15.57 8.80 5.94
CA ALA A 117 -14.20 9.18 5.64
C ALA A 117 -14.14 10.01 4.37
N ILE A 118 -13.10 10.83 4.23
CA ILE A 118 -12.78 11.55 3.01
C ILE A 118 -11.35 11.20 2.62
N LEU A 119 -11.17 10.63 1.43
CA LEU A 119 -9.87 10.43 0.82
C LEU A 119 -9.67 11.48 -0.26
N SER A 120 -8.57 12.22 -0.20
CA SER A 120 -8.13 13.10 -1.28
C SER A 120 -6.88 12.50 -1.92
N LEU A 121 -6.93 12.28 -3.23
CA LEU A 121 -5.80 11.84 -4.06
C LEU A 121 -5.47 12.97 -5.02
N ASN A 122 -4.35 13.65 -4.80
CA ASN A 122 -4.06 14.95 -5.40
C ASN A 122 -5.23 15.92 -5.16
N ASP A 123 -5.98 16.26 -6.20
CA ASP A 123 -7.11 17.21 -6.15
C ASP A 123 -8.47 16.51 -6.23
N THR A 124 -8.50 15.19 -6.44
CA THR A 124 -9.74 14.40 -6.49
C THR A 124 -10.13 13.94 -5.10
N LYS A 125 -11.37 14.19 -4.71
CA LYS A 125 -11.93 13.78 -3.42
C LYS A 125 -12.91 12.62 -3.58
N PHE A 126 -12.77 11.63 -2.70
CA PHE A 126 -13.67 10.49 -2.55
C PHE A 126 -14.31 10.56 -1.17
N LEU A 127 -15.62 10.81 -1.13
CA LEU A 127 -16.41 10.85 0.09
C LEU A 127 -17.04 9.48 0.30
N PHE A 128 -16.80 8.85 1.44
CA PHE A 128 -17.31 7.52 1.76
C PHE A 128 -18.58 7.65 2.59
N GLY A 129 -19.69 7.21 2.01
CA GLY A 129 -21.00 7.18 2.66
C GLY A 129 -21.29 5.84 3.33
N ALA A 130 -22.58 5.57 3.55
CA ALA A 130 -23.07 4.33 4.13
C ALA A 130 -22.82 3.11 3.24
N THR A 131 -22.90 1.92 3.84
CA THR A 131 -22.94 0.65 3.11
C THR A 131 -24.40 0.29 2.81
N ASN A 132 -24.69 -0.10 1.57
CA ASN A 132 -25.98 -0.65 1.18
C ASN A 132 -26.17 -2.04 1.80
N ASN A 133 -27.35 -2.28 2.37
CA ASN A 133 -27.76 -3.54 2.98
C ASN A 133 -27.75 -4.72 2.00
N ILE A 134 -27.92 -4.45 0.70
CA ILE A 134 -27.92 -5.46 -0.36
C ILE A 134 -26.53 -5.50 -1.00
N GLY A 135 -25.83 -6.63 -0.86
CA GLY A 135 -24.55 -6.88 -1.53
C GLY A 135 -23.33 -6.21 -0.90
N GLN A 136 -23.46 -5.59 0.28
CA GLN A 136 -22.35 -4.97 1.03
C GLN A 136 -21.51 -4.00 0.18
N ARG A 137 -22.18 -3.21 -0.66
CA ARG A 137 -21.52 -2.19 -1.48
C ARG A 137 -21.59 -0.83 -0.79
N ARG A 138 -20.57 -0.01 -0.96
CA ARG A 138 -20.46 1.31 -0.33
C ARG A 138 -20.76 2.41 -1.33
N TYR A 139 -21.54 3.39 -0.88
CA TYR A 139 -21.70 4.64 -1.60
C TYR A 139 -20.42 5.47 -1.51
N VAL A 140 -19.84 5.81 -2.65
CA VAL A 140 -18.68 6.70 -2.76
C VAL A 140 -19.00 7.82 -3.72
N MET A 141 -18.84 9.06 -3.28
CA MET A 141 -19.03 10.23 -4.13
C MET A 141 -17.69 10.81 -4.54
N THR A 142 -17.55 11.13 -5.83
CA THR A 142 -16.44 11.92 -6.38
C THR A 142 -16.97 12.86 -7.45
N GLY A 143 -16.52 14.13 -7.43
CA GLY A 143 -17.12 15.19 -8.25
C GLY A 143 -18.61 15.37 -7.94
N SER A 144 -19.45 15.30 -8.97
CA SER A 144 -20.91 15.44 -8.87
C SER A 144 -21.67 14.10 -8.96
N THR A 145 -20.97 12.98 -8.80
CA THR A 145 -21.53 11.64 -9.03
C THR A 145 -21.32 10.75 -7.82
N VAL A 146 -22.37 10.03 -7.45
CA VAL A 146 -22.35 8.98 -6.44
C VAL A 146 -22.27 7.64 -7.13
N TYR A 147 -21.34 6.80 -6.67
CA TYR A 147 -21.06 5.47 -7.19
C TYR A 147 -21.31 4.42 -6.12
N LEU A 148 -21.71 3.23 -6.53
CA LEU A 148 -21.84 2.08 -5.64
C LEU A 148 -20.72 1.08 -5.93
N ILE A 149 -19.72 0.99 -5.04
CA ILE A 149 -18.52 0.15 -5.22
C ILE A 149 -18.37 -0.91 -4.12
N SER A 150 -17.46 -1.87 -4.30
CA SER A 150 -17.13 -2.86 -3.26
C SER A 150 -16.59 -2.20 -1.98
N ASP A 151 -17.07 -2.63 -0.82
CA ASP A 151 -16.69 -2.08 0.49
C ASP A 151 -15.38 -2.67 1.04
N ILE A 152 -14.26 -2.40 0.34
CA ILE A 152 -12.94 -2.93 0.70
C ILE A 152 -11.94 -1.85 1.12
N HIS A 153 -12.19 -0.60 0.73
CA HIS A 153 -11.22 0.49 0.90
C HIS A 153 -11.25 1.11 2.30
N LEU A 154 -12.45 1.29 2.87
CA LEU A 154 -12.64 1.98 4.15
C LEU A 154 -11.93 1.29 5.31
N HIS A 155 -11.81 -0.05 5.26
CA HIS A 155 -11.11 -0.81 6.29
C HIS A 155 -9.67 -0.35 6.51
N PHE A 156 -8.95 0.03 5.44
CA PHE A 156 -7.57 0.51 5.55
C PHE A 156 -7.47 1.86 6.24
N PHE A 157 -8.50 2.71 6.12
CA PHE A 157 -8.56 4.00 6.81
C PHE A 157 -8.82 3.80 8.31
N ASN A 158 -9.76 2.92 8.66
CA ASN A 158 -10.16 2.68 10.05
C ASN A 158 -9.06 2.06 10.93
N GLN A 159 -8.05 1.41 10.34
CA GLN A 159 -6.88 0.96 11.09
C GLN A 159 -5.99 2.11 11.58
N GLY A 160 -6.22 3.33 11.07
CA GLY A 160 -5.56 4.55 11.51
C GLY A 160 -4.06 4.61 11.18
N LEU A 161 -3.40 5.60 11.78
CA LEU A 161 -1.99 5.91 11.51
C LEU A 161 -1.05 4.72 11.74
N SER A 162 -1.31 3.89 12.75
CA SER A 162 -0.47 2.73 13.07
C SER A 162 -0.36 1.71 11.94
N ALA A 163 -1.36 1.61 11.07
CA ALA A 163 -1.31 0.71 9.92
C ALA A 163 -0.61 1.34 8.70
N LEU A 164 -0.65 2.67 8.60
CA LEU A 164 -0.03 3.41 7.50
C LEU A 164 1.45 3.67 7.74
N ILE A 165 1.92 3.65 8.99
CA ILE A 165 3.33 3.82 9.35
C ILE A 165 4.14 2.61 8.91
N ASP A 166 5.32 2.89 8.35
CA ASP A 166 6.33 1.88 8.15
C ASP A 166 6.86 1.35 9.48
N ARG A 167 6.78 0.03 9.65
CA ARG A 167 7.12 -0.65 10.91
C ARG A 167 8.62 -0.76 11.14
N ARG A 168 9.45 -0.53 10.13
CA ARG A 168 10.90 -0.60 10.26
C ARG A 168 11.39 0.47 11.22
N LEU A 169 12.30 0.09 12.12
CA LEU A 169 12.88 1.04 13.07
C LEU A 169 13.77 2.07 12.37
N LEU A 170 14.42 1.66 11.29
CA LEU A 170 15.27 2.51 10.46
C LEU A 170 14.78 2.49 9.01
N PRO A 171 14.70 3.65 8.33
CA PRO A 171 14.38 3.68 6.90
C PRO A 171 15.43 2.91 6.07
N ARG A 172 15.02 2.14 5.06
CA ARG A 172 15.98 1.42 4.15
C ARG A 172 16.98 2.35 3.47
N THR A 173 16.58 3.58 3.19
CA THR A 173 17.43 4.60 2.56
C THR A 173 18.45 5.21 3.52
N MET A 174 18.32 4.96 4.83
CA MET A 174 19.23 5.48 5.84
C MET A 174 20.55 4.72 5.81
N ARG A 175 21.60 5.40 5.35
CA ARG A 175 22.97 4.90 5.43
C ARG A 175 23.49 5.13 6.85
N LEU A 176 23.55 4.05 7.64
CA LEU A 176 24.10 4.12 8.99
C LEU A 176 25.61 4.36 8.93
N GLN A 177 26.07 5.39 9.63
CA GLN A 177 27.49 5.76 9.71
C GLN A 177 28.05 5.57 11.12
N ASN A 178 27.25 5.93 12.11
CA ASN A 178 27.59 5.80 13.52
C ASN A 178 26.37 5.24 14.26
N PHE A 179 26.61 4.34 15.20
CA PHE A 179 25.59 3.72 16.03
C PHE A 179 26.05 3.69 17.48
N ARG A 180 25.27 4.27 18.38
CA ARG A 180 25.62 4.33 19.81
C ARG A 180 24.47 3.78 20.64
N ILE A 181 24.75 2.78 21.47
CA ILE A 181 23.80 2.22 22.42
C ILE A 181 24.49 1.99 23.76
N GLY A 182 24.07 2.71 24.80
CA GLY A 182 24.79 2.75 26.07
C GLY A 182 26.27 3.13 25.88
N SER A 183 27.18 2.24 26.29
CA SER A 183 28.64 2.39 26.11
C SER A 183 29.18 1.85 24.79
N LEU A 184 28.37 1.16 23.98
CA LEU A 184 28.77 0.65 22.68
C LEU A 184 28.77 1.78 21.65
N LYS A 185 29.87 1.97 20.93
CA LYS A 185 30.03 2.99 19.90
C LYS A 185 30.59 2.36 18.64
N LEU A 186 29.71 2.17 17.66
CA LEU A 186 30.09 1.64 16.37
C LEU A 186 30.23 2.74 15.34
N SER A 187 31.29 2.68 14.56
CA SER A 187 31.51 3.57 13.42
C SER A 187 31.84 2.73 12.19
N LYS A 188 31.31 3.15 11.05
CA LYS A 188 31.58 2.52 9.78
C LYS A 188 33.00 2.83 9.32
N THR A 189 33.72 1.82 8.85
CA THR A 189 35.09 1.94 8.34
C THR A 189 35.11 2.22 6.83
N ASN A 190 36.28 2.59 6.29
CA ASN A 190 36.43 2.93 4.87
C ASN A 190 36.21 1.74 3.92
N ASP A 191 36.42 0.51 4.40
CA ASP A 191 36.19 -0.75 3.68
C ASP A 191 34.74 -1.26 3.83
N ASN A 192 33.82 -0.43 4.32
CA ASN A 192 32.42 -0.74 4.64
C ASN A 192 32.18 -1.70 5.82
N GLY A 193 33.22 -2.10 6.56
CA GLY A 193 33.07 -2.80 7.83
C GLY A 193 32.60 -1.90 8.98
N TRP A 194 32.54 -2.48 10.18
CA TRP A 194 32.22 -1.78 11.42
C TRP A 194 33.31 -1.98 12.46
N GLN A 195 33.62 -0.92 13.22
CA GLN A 195 34.56 -0.96 14.34
C GLN A 195 33.93 -0.42 15.63
N ASN A 196 34.41 -0.86 16.78
CA ASN A 196 33.94 -0.43 18.10
C ASN A 196 35.02 0.32 18.90
N ASP A 197 35.21 1.62 18.65
CA ASP A 197 36.08 2.53 19.43
C ASP A 197 37.38 1.87 19.94
N GLY A 198 38.11 1.17 19.05
CA GLY A 198 39.39 0.51 19.35
C GLY A 198 39.35 -0.84 20.10
N LYS A 199 38.16 -1.38 20.43
CA LYS A 199 38.01 -2.70 21.07
C LYS A 199 37.77 -3.81 20.04
N ALA A 200 38.46 -4.93 20.21
CA ALA A 200 38.28 -6.12 19.38
C ALA A 200 36.89 -6.74 19.61
N ILE A 201 35.97 -6.49 18.68
CA ILE A 201 34.78 -7.30 18.46
C ILE A 201 34.94 -7.94 17.08
N THR A 202 34.59 -9.21 16.95
CA THR A 202 34.65 -9.92 15.67
C THR A 202 33.82 -9.15 14.62
N PRO A 203 34.39 -8.76 13.46
CA PRO A 203 33.71 -7.96 12.44
C PRO A 203 32.33 -8.53 12.03
N ASN A 204 32.24 -9.85 11.80
CA ASN A 204 31.00 -10.51 11.42
C ASN A 204 29.85 -10.34 12.43
N LEU A 205 30.16 -10.25 13.73
CA LEU A 205 29.14 -10.03 14.76
C LEU A 205 28.59 -8.61 14.72
N LEU A 206 29.45 -7.63 14.41
CA LEU A 206 29.04 -6.24 14.25
C LEU A 206 28.17 -6.09 13.00
N ASP A 207 28.57 -6.69 11.89
CA ASP A 207 27.82 -6.66 10.63
C ASP A 207 26.43 -7.28 10.78
N ASP A 208 26.33 -8.45 11.45
CA ASP A 208 25.05 -9.10 11.73
C ASP A 208 24.15 -8.23 12.64
N MET A 209 24.72 -7.63 13.69
CA MET A 209 23.96 -6.75 14.57
C MET A 209 23.44 -5.50 13.83
N ILE A 210 24.27 -4.85 13.00
CA ILE A 210 23.83 -3.69 12.21
C ILE A 210 22.77 -4.11 11.19
N THR A 211 22.95 -5.25 10.53
CA THR A 211 21.96 -5.79 9.58
C THR A 211 20.63 -6.05 10.27
N LYS A 212 20.65 -6.60 11.49
CA LYS A 212 19.45 -6.74 12.32
C LYS A 212 18.80 -5.39 12.58
N TRP A 213 19.52 -4.39 13.07
CA TRP A 213 18.95 -3.04 13.27
C TRP A 213 18.32 -2.42 12.02
N GLN A 214 18.88 -2.68 10.83
CA GLN A 214 18.36 -2.19 9.55
C GLN A 214 17.13 -2.96 9.05
N THR A 215 16.92 -4.19 9.53
CA THR A 215 15.83 -5.07 9.09
C THR A 215 14.75 -5.28 10.17
N LEU A 216 15.00 -4.83 11.40
CA LEU A 216 14.06 -4.92 12.51
C LEU A 216 12.77 -4.13 12.23
N GLU A 217 11.65 -4.78 12.48
CA GLU A 217 10.31 -4.21 12.42
C GLU A 217 9.66 -4.23 13.80
N ALA A 218 8.94 -3.16 14.13
CA ALA A 218 8.16 -3.07 15.35
C ALA A 218 7.02 -4.09 15.34
N SER A 219 6.91 -4.89 16.40
CA SER A 219 5.79 -5.82 16.61
C SER A 219 4.47 -5.10 16.86
N ARG A 220 4.50 -3.88 17.40
CA ARG A 220 3.34 -3.01 17.64
C ARG A 220 3.72 -1.54 17.50
N ILE A 221 2.81 -0.74 16.92
CA ILE A 221 2.87 0.72 16.88
C ILE A 221 1.65 1.25 17.63
N GLN A 222 1.84 2.21 18.52
CA GLN A 222 0.75 2.85 19.25
C GLN A 222 1.07 4.33 19.49
N PRO A 223 0.05 5.19 19.60
CA PRO A 223 0.24 6.56 20.05
C PRO A 223 0.98 6.60 21.38
N TYR A 224 1.95 7.51 21.51
CA TYR A 224 2.66 7.68 22.76
C TYR A 224 1.73 8.30 23.82
N GLN A 225 1.45 7.53 24.88
CA GLN A 225 0.70 8.00 26.05
C GLN A 225 1.67 8.28 27.19
N LYS A 226 1.88 9.56 27.51
CA LYS A 226 2.83 10.03 28.54
C LYS A 226 2.56 9.44 29.94
N THR A 227 1.32 9.03 30.22
CA THR A 227 0.89 8.46 31.51
C THR A 227 1.40 7.05 31.78
N ASN A 228 1.87 6.32 30.76
CA ASN A 228 2.30 4.92 30.86
C ASN A 228 3.81 4.75 30.99
N ILE A 229 4.55 5.77 31.43
CA ILE A 229 5.98 5.62 31.70
C ILE A 229 6.10 4.70 32.93
N PRO A 230 6.74 3.51 32.82
CA PRO A 230 7.10 2.75 34.00
C PRO A 230 7.99 3.69 34.83
N LYS A 231 7.56 4.02 36.06
CA LYS A 231 8.39 4.80 36.98
C LYS A 231 9.77 4.14 36.99
N GLN A 232 10.79 4.86 36.55
CA GLN A 232 12.15 4.39 36.67
C GLN A 232 12.38 4.14 38.16
N ARG A 233 12.57 2.88 38.52
CA ARG A 233 13.02 2.45 39.84
C ARG A 233 14.53 2.56 39.88
#